data_AF-A0A349V3I3-F1
#
_entry.id   AF-A0A349V3I3-F1
#
_cell.length_a   1.000
_cell.length_b   1.000
_cell.length_c   1.000
_cell.angle_alpha   90.00
_cell.angle_beta   90.00
_cell.angle_gamma   90.00
#
_symmetry.space_group_name_H-M   'P 1'
#
loop_
_entity.id
_entity.type
_entity.pdbx_description
1 polymer ?
#
loop_
_entity_poly.entity_id
_entity_poly.type
_entity_poly.pdbx_seq_one_letter_code
_entity_poly.pdbx_strand_id
1 'polypeptide(L)'
;MGGRAARQALRAAPIPEEEKPVRPGLQSGRYQPLTQEEVERIHEAALQTLETIGFANALPSIIERVTAAGGTYTEDERLLIPRSLVDEALAKCAKNITLYGQDSRYDLDLSGSRTYFGTAG
;
A
#
# COMPACT_ATOMS: atom_id res chain seq x y z
N MET A 1 33.95 31.98 -26.98
CA MET A 1 32.98 31.65 -25.91
C MET A 1 33.37 30.32 -25.28
N GLY A 2 33.61 30.34 -23.97
CA GLY A 2 34.50 29.38 -23.30
C GLY A 2 33.83 28.09 -22.85
N GLY A 3 34.57 26.99 -22.93
CA GLY A 3 34.11 25.64 -22.56
C GLY A 3 33.58 25.48 -21.13
N ARG A 4 33.78 26.46 -20.23
CA ARG A 4 33.14 26.48 -18.90
C ARG A 4 31.63 26.66 -18.99
N ALA A 5 31.15 27.58 -19.83
CA ALA A 5 29.71 27.82 -20.02
C ALA A 5 29.04 26.60 -20.64
N ALA A 6 29.69 25.96 -21.62
CA ALA A 6 29.21 24.72 -22.23
C ALA A 6 29.10 23.56 -21.22
N ARG A 7 30.10 23.38 -20.35
CA ARG A 7 30.05 22.36 -19.28
C ARG A 7 28.99 22.64 -18.22
N GLN A 8 28.72 23.91 -17.90
CA GLN A 8 27.62 24.28 -17.00
C GLN A 8 26.25 23.99 -17.64
N ALA A 9 26.06 24.36 -18.91
CA ALA A 9 24.83 24.07 -19.64
C ALA A 9 24.55 22.55 -19.74
N LEU A 10 25.59 21.76 -20.04
CA LEU A 10 25.48 20.29 -20.11
C LEU A 10 25.07 19.65 -18.76
N ARG A 11 25.54 20.20 -17.63
CA ARG A 11 25.16 19.69 -16.30
C ARG A 11 23.78 20.16 -15.83
N ALA A 12 23.29 21.27 -16.37
CA ALA A 12 21.97 21.82 -16.06
C ALA A 12 20.87 21.21 -16.94
N ALA A 13 21.23 20.58 -18.06
CA ALA A 13 20.28 19.91 -18.93
C ALA A 13 19.66 18.69 -18.22
N PRO A 14 18.37 18.40 -18.45
CA PRO A 14 17.74 17.18 -17.98
C PRO A 14 18.46 15.95 -18.54
N ILE A 15 18.60 14.92 -17.70
CA ILE A 15 19.09 13.61 -18.13
C ILE A 15 18.05 13.00 -19.09
N PRO A 16 18.45 12.50 -20.28
CA PRO A 16 17.55 11.78 -21.18
C PRO A 16 16.83 10.63 -20.46
N GLU A 17 15.58 10.34 -20.81
CA GLU A 17 14.77 9.33 -20.10
C GLU A 17 15.43 7.95 -20.07
N GLU A 18 16.05 7.56 -21.19
CA GLU A 18 16.79 6.31 -21.35
C GLU A 18 18.04 6.23 -20.46
N GLU A 19 18.61 7.36 -20.06
CA GLU A 19 19.82 7.42 -19.22
C GLU A 19 19.49 7.54 -17.73
N LYS A 20 18.23 7.73 -17.35
CA LYS A 20 17.85 7.84 -15.95
C LYS A 20 18.10 6.51 -15.22
N PRO A 21 18.87 6.51 -14.11
CA PRO A 21 19.19 5.30 -13.37
C PRO A 21 18.01 4.75 -12.56
N VAL A 22 17.03 5.61 -12.28
CA VAL A 22 15.80 5.27 -11.56
C VAL A 22 14.62 5.55 -12.48
N ARG A 23 13.76 4.55 -12.65
CA ARG A 23 12.56 4.63 -13.48
C ARG A 23 11.35 4.20 -12.64
N PRO A 24 10.18 4.81 -12.86
CA PRO A 24 8.96 4.39 -12.18
C PRO A 24 8.64 2.94 -12.54
N GLY A 25 8.21 2.14 -11.56
CA GLY A 25 7.79 0.77 -11.77
C GLY A 25 8.93 -0.23 -11.97
N LEU A 26 10.17 0.14 -11.61
CA LEU A 26 11.27 -0.82 -11.51
C LEU A 26 10.90 -1.94 -10.54
N GLN A 27 11.22 -3.18 -10.91
CA GLN A 27 10.99 -4.35 -10.07
C GLN A 27 12.00 -4.36 -8.92
N SER A 28 11.50 -4.55 -7.70
CA SER A 28 12.33 -4.78 -6.53
C SER A 28 12.13 -6.18 -5.96
N GLY A 29 13.06 -6.60 -5.11
CA GLY A 29 12.86 -7.76 -4.23
C GLY A 29 12.13 -7.38 -2.95
N ARG A 30 11.81 -8.40 -2.15
CA ARG A 30 11.26 -8.25 -0.80
C ARG A 30 12.26 -8.83 0.20
N TYR A 31 12.73 -8.01 1.14
CA TYR A 31 13.47 -8.51 2.30
C TYR A 31 12.49 -9.27 3.23
N GLN A 32 12.79 -10.53 3.50
CA GLN A 32 11.93 -11.44 4.26
C GLN A 32 12.71 -11.98 5.46
N PRO A 33 12.80 -11.22 6.57
CA PRO A 33 13.57 -11.63 7.74
C PRO A 33 12.87 -12.69 8.59
N LEU A 34 11.56 -12.89 8.39
CA LEU A 34 10.74 -13.81 9.15
C LEU A 34 10.59 -15.15 8.43
N THR A 35 10.52 -16.23 9.20
CA THR A 35 10.10 -17.53 8.69
C THR A 35 8.61 -17.55 8.37
N GLN A 36 8.16 -18.55 7.60
CA GLN A 36 6.74 -18.72 7.30
C GLN A 36 5.90 -18.92 8.57
N GLU A 37 6.41 -19.69 9.54
CA GLU A 37 5.76 -19.92 10.83
C GLU A 37 5.64 -18.62 11.67
N GLU A 38 6.64 -17.73 11.58
CA GLU A 38 6.57 -16.41 12.22
C GLU A 38 5.51 -15.51 11.59
N VAL A 39 5.39 -15.54 10.27
CA VAL A 39 4.33 -14.82 9.54
C VAL A 39 2.95 -15.32 9.95
N GLU A 40 2.76 -16.63 10.01
CA GLU A 40 1.49 -17.25 10.42
C GLU A 40 1.13 -16.91 11.87
N ARG A 41 2.10 -16.94 12.79
CA ARG A 41 1.86 -16.51 14.19
C ARG A 41 1.40 -15.06 14.29
N ILE A 42 2.00 -14.16 13.52
CA ILE A 42 1.59 -12.74 13.49
C ILE A 42 0.19 -12.59 12.88
N HIS A 43 -0.10 -13.31 11.80
CA HIS A 43 -1.41 -13.31 11.17
C HIS A 43 -2.51 -13.76 12.15
N GLU A 44 -2.29 -14.88 12.83
CA GLU A 44 -3.21 -15.41 13.84
C GLU A 44 -3.43 -14.44 15.00
N ALA A 45 -2.37 -13.82 15.51
CA ALA A 45 -2.47 -12.83 16.58
C ALA A 45 -3.26 -11.58 16.12
N ALA A 46 -3.06 -11.12 14.88
CA ALA A 46 -3.80 -10.00 14.33
C ALA A 46 -5.30 -10.32 14.18
N LEU A 47 -5.64 -11.50 13.66
CA LEU A 47 -7.01 -11.98 13.57
C LEU A 47 -7.69 -12.07 14.94
N GLN A 48 -7.02 -12.67 15.94
CA GLN A 48 -7.52 -12.73 17.30
C GLN A 48 -7.71 -11.35 17.93
N THR A 49 -6.80 -10.40 17.64
CA THR A 49 -6.90 -9.02 18.14
C THR A 49 -8.14 -8.34 17.56
N LEU A 50 -8.39 -8.47 16.26
CA LEU A 50 -9.58 -7.90 15.61
C LEU A 50 -10.89 -8.49 16.15
N GLU A 51 -10.88 -9.78 16.46
CA GLU A 51 -12.06 -10.52 16.91
C GLU A 51 -12.39 -10.29 18.40
N THR A 52 -11.38 -10.11 19.25
CA THR A 52 -11.57 -10.05 20.71
C THR A 52 -11.35 -8.67 21.32
N ILE A 53 -10.54 -7.81 20.70
CA ILE A 53 -10.23 -6.45 21.18
C ILE A 53 -10.86 -5.40 20.26
N GLY A 54 -10.73 -5.56 18.94
CA GLY A 54 -11.32 -4.69 17.93
C GLY A 54 -10.80 -3.24 17.94
N PHE A 55 -11.58 -2.34 17.34
CA PHE A 55 -11.26 -0.91 17.23
C PHE A 55 -12.11 -0.06 18.16
N ALA A 56 -11.51 0.97 18.77
CA ALA A 56 -12.22 2.04 19.45
C ALA A 56 -12.50 3.22 18.50
N ASN A 57 -13.40 4.13 18.90
CA ASN A 57 -13.67 5.39 18.18
C ASN A 57 -14.08 5.20 16.72
N ALA A 58 -14.79 4.11 16.41
CA ALA A 58 -15.30 3.87 15.06
C ALA A 58 -16.39 4.90 14.71
N LEU A 59 -16.35 5.43 13.49
CA LEU A 59 -17.39 6.33 13.00
C LEU A 59 -18.74 5.58 12.92
N PRO A 60 -19.89 6.24 13.20
CA PRO A 60 -21.20 5.58 13.16
C PRO A 60 -21.49 4.85 11.84
N SER A 61 -21.10 5.43 10.70
CA SER A 61 -21.28 4.82 9.38
C SER A 61 -20.41 3.58 9.16
N ILE A 62 -19.27 3.47 9.85
CA ILE A 62 -18.40 2.30 9.82
C ILE A 62 -18.94 1.21 10.74
N ILE A 63 -19.43 1.59 11.92
CA ILE A 63 -20.11 0.67 12.84
C ILE A 63 -21.27 -0.01 12.11
N GLU A 64 -22.17 0.76 11.50
CA GLU A 64 -23.32 0.24 10.75
C GLU A 64 -22.89 -0.72 9.63
N ARG A 65 -21.89 -0.32 8.83
CA ARG A 65 -21.42 -1.14 7.71
C ARG A 65 -20.79 -2.46 8.16
N VAL A 66 -19.99 -2.42 9.23
CA VAL A 66 -19.29 -3.60 9.73
C VAL A 66 -20.25 -4.53 10.46
N THR A 67 -21.18 -4.01 11.27
CA THR A 67 -22.18 -4.85 11.94
C THR A 67 -23.17 -5.48 10.95
N ALA A 68 -23.58 -4.75 9.91
CA ALA A 68 -24.37 -5.31 8.81
C ALA A 68 -23.65 -6.44 8.05
N ALA A 69 -22.30 -6.43 8.07
CA ALA A 69 -21.47 -7.46 7.46
C ALA A 69 -21.08 -8.60 8.42
N GLY A 70 -21.63 -8.63 9.64
CA GLY A 70 -21.39 -9.69 10.62
C GLY A 70 -20.36 -9.35 11.71
N GLY A 71 -19.84 -8.12 11.76
CA GLY A 71 -19.09 -7.62 12.90
C GLY A 71 -19.97 -7.29 14.10
N THR A 72 -19.34 -6.97 15.23
CA THR A 72 -20.06 -6.68 16.49
C THR A 72 -19.57 -5.37 17.07
N TYR A 73 -20.50 -4.51 17.49
CA TYR A 73 -20.18 -3.32 18.28
C TYR A 73 -20.57 -3.57 19.73
N THR A 74 -19.59 -3.58 20.63
CA THR A 74 -19.80 -3.94 22.04
C THR A 74 -20.29 -2.75 22.87
N GLU A 75 -20.77 -3.06 24.08
CA GLU A 75 -21.15 -2.04 25.08
C GLU A 75 -19.96 -1.16 25.50
N ASP A 76 -18.74 -1.71 25.47
CA ASP A 76 -17.48 -0.99 25.76
C ASP A 76 -16.97 -0.16 24.56
N GLU A 77 -17.83 0.12 23.58
CA GLU A 77 -17.50 0.89 22.37
C GLU A 77 -16.32 0.30 21.58
N ARG A 78 -16.33 -1.02 21.39
CA ARG A 78 -15.37 -1.73 20.54
C ARG A 78 -16.05 -2.33 19.33
N LEU A 79 -15.51 -2.03 18.15
CA LEU A 79 -15.91 -2.64 16.89
C LEU A 79 -15.04 -3.87 16.63
N LEU A 80 -15.61 -5.05 16.88
CA LEU A 80 -15.01 -6.35 16.65
C LEU A 80 -15.26 -6.80 15.21
N ILE A 81 -14.24 -7.39 14.59
CA ILE A 81 -14.30 -7.89 13.21
C ILE A 81 -13.95 -9.38 13.23
N PRO A 82 -14.91 -10.28 12.94
CA PRO A 82 -14.64 -11.71 12.94
C PRO A 82 -13.70 -12.09 11.79
N ARG A 83 -12.98 -13.19 11.98
CA ARG A 83 -11.97 -13.68 11.02
C ARG A 83 -12.55 -13.93 9.62
N SER A 84 -13.73 -14.52 9.57
CA SER A 84 -14.46 -14.76 8.31
C SER A 84 -14.68 -13.48 7.51
N LEU A 85 -15.02 -12.37 8.18
CA LEU A 85 -15.23 -11.08 7.52
C LEU A 85 -13.91 -10.52 6.99
N VAL A 86 -12.79 -10.70 7.71
CA VAL A 86 -11.46 -10.32 7.23
C VAL A 86 -11.09 -11.09 5.96
N ASP A 87 -11.25 -12.42 5.99
CA ASP A 87 -10.92 -13.29 4.85
C ASP A 87 -11.77 -12.99 3.62
N GLU A 88 -13.08 -12.80 3.81
CA GLU A 88 -13.99 -12.42 2.75
C GLU A 88 -13.64 -11.06 2.14
N ALA A 89 -13.24 -10.09 2.96
CA ALA A 89 -12.80 -8.78 2.48
C ALA A 89 -11.50 -8.90 1.66
N LEU A 90 -10.50 -9.62 2.17
CA LEU A 90 -9.21 -9.83 1.51
C LEU A 90 -9.33 -10.61 0.19
N ALA A 91 -10.30 -11.52 0.09
CA ALA A 91 -10.61 -12.25 -1.13
C ALA A 91 -11.20 -11.34 -2.22
N LYS A 92 -11.95 -10.30 -1.83
CA LYS A 92 -12.54 -9.31 -2.76
C LYS A 92 -11.55 -8.21 -3.16
N CYS A 93 -10.45 -8.02 -2.42
CA CYS A 93 -9.46 -7.00 -2.73
C CYS A 93 -8.72 -7.28 -4.05
N ALA A 94 -8.63 -6.25 -4.90
CA ALA A 94 -7.81 -6.27 -6.10
C ALA A 94 -6.33 -6.48 -5.75
N LYS A 95 -5.67 -7.43 -6.43
CA LYS A 95 -4.23 -7.69 -6.24
C LYS A 95 -3.34 -6.79 -7.11
N ASN A 96 -3.90 -6.23 -8.17
CA ASN A 96 -3.25 -5.32 -9.10
C ASN A 96 -4.18 -4.13 -9.32
N ILE A 97 -3.63 -2.92 -9.31
CA ILE A 97 -4.37 -1.68 -9.51
C ILE A 97 -3.55 -0.79 -10.44
N THR A 98 -4.21 -0.10 -11.38
CA THR A 98 -3.59 1.02 -12.11
C THR A 98 -4.08 2.32 -11.49
N LEU A 99 -3.15 3.15 -11.02
CA LEU A 99 -3.47 4.53 -10.65
C LEU A 99 -3.26 5.41 -11.88
N TYR A 100 -4.36 5.95 -12.40
CA TYR A 100 -4.34 6.76 -13.62
C TYR A 100 -3.86 8.18 -13.34
N GLY A 101 -2.85 8.61 -14.09
CA GLY A 101 -2.40 9.98 -14.12
C GLY A 101 -3.32 10.87 -14.96
N GLN A 102 -3.16 12.19 -14.81
CA GLN A 102 -3.81 13.14 -15.73
C GLN A 102 -3.35 12.93 -17.18
N ASP A 103 -2.10 12.51 -17.35
CA ASP A 103 -1.53 12.03 -18.60
C ASP A 103 -1.18 10.55 -18.42
N SER A 104 -1.70 9.71 -19.32
CA SER A 104 -1.51 8.26 -19.32
C SER A 104 -0.04 7.81 -19.27
N ARG A 105 0.91 8.66 -19.68
CA ARG A 105 2.34 8.39 -19.57
C ARG A 105 2.84 8.29 -18.12
N TYR A 106 2.05 8.78 -17.16
CA TYR A 106 2.34 8.73 -15.73
C TYR A 106 1.42 7.77 -14.96
N ASP A 107 0.71 6.88 -15.66
CA ASP A 107 -0.05 5.82 -15.02
C ASP A 107 0.88 4.91 -14.21
N LEU A 108 0.47 4.58 -12.98
CA LEU A 108 1.22 3.68 -12.11
C LEU A 108 0.58 2.31 -12.14
N ASP A 109 1.27 1.34 -12.74
CA ASP A 109 0.94 -0.08 -12.64
C ASP A 109 1.39 -0.62 -11.28
N LEU A 110 0.47 -0.66 -10.30
CA LEU A 110 0.70 -1.19 -8.95
C LEU A 110 0.45 -2.70 -8.94
N SER A 111 1.31 -3.44 -9.62
CA SER A 111 1.30 -4.90 -9.67
C SER A 111 2.65 -5.51 -9.30
N GLY A 112 2.61 -6.73 -8.79
CA GLY A 112 3.80 -7.50 -8.42
C GLY A 112 4.71 -6.74 -7.45
N SER A 113 5.97 -6.53 -7.84
CA SER A 113 6.98 -5.81 -7.05
C SER A 113 7.43 -4.49 -7.67
N ARG A 114 6.58 -3.89 -8.51
CA ARG A 114 6.86 -2.59 -9.12
C ARG A 114 6.89 -1.50 -8.07
N THR A 115 8.00 -0.76 -8.02
CA THR A 115 8.23 0.30 -7.02
C THR A 115 8.13 1.68 -7.67
N TYR A 116 7.44 2.59 -6.99
CA TYR A 116 7.27 3.99 -7.39
C TYR A 116 7.66 4.89 -6.22
N PHE A 117 8.33 5.99 -6.52
CA PHE A 117 8.63 7.01 -5.51
C PHE A 117 7.49 8.02 -5.47
N GLY A 118 6.98 8.27 -4.26
CA GLY A 118 6.07 9.38 -3.98
C GLY A 118 6.77 10.40 -3.09
N THR A 119 6.29 11.64 -3.12
CA THR A 119 6.55 12.59 -2.04
C THR A 119 5.73 12.10 -0.84
N ALA A 120 6.35 11.95 0.33
CA ALA A 120 5.64 11.54 1.53
C ALA A 120 4.45 12.48 1.81
N GLY A 121 3.30 11.90 2.17
CA GLY A 121 2.15 12.61 2.73
C GLY A 121 2.32 12.80 4.23
#